data_AF-A0A966TY44-F1
#
_entry.id   AF-A0A966TY44-F1
#
_cell.length_a   1.000
_cell.length_b   1.000
_cell.length_c   1.000
_cell.angle_alpha   90.00
_cell.angle_beta   90.00
_cell.angle_gamma   90.00
#
_symmetry.space_group_name_H-M   'P 1'
#
loop_
_entity.id
_entity.type
_entity.pdbx_description
1 polymer ?
#
loop_
_entity_poly.entity_id
_entity_poly.type
_entity_poly.pdbx_seq_one_letter_code
_entity_poly.pdbx_strand_id
1 'polypeptide(L)'
;MDPALHGSFDALVASHVIEHVPDFVGFLAGAATLLRQSGTVILAVPDKRFCFDYFRPLTNTAHVLEAHHLRRSRHPARTAYEQYAYCINNNGLGAWGQDRLQGLSFTNDVQFAYKMFCEINEAPASDYLDLHVWQFSPSSFELMILELARIGLLDWQIERISPVGGCEFYVWLRRGGMAEMQAMPQADFNARRMALLQAMVQDLAFQASFAA
;
A
#
# COMPACT_ATOMS: atom_id res chain seq x y z
N MET A 1 8.51 10.21 20.44
CA MET A 1 9.95 10.03 20.16
C MET A 1 10.66 11.29 20.66
N ASP A 2 11.93 11.20 21.07
CA ASP A 2 12.69 12.38 21.49
C ASP A 2 12.83 13.35 20.29
N PRO A 3 12.39 14.63 20.40
CA PRO A 3 12.57 15.62 19.35
C PRO A 3 14.03 15.79 18.90
N ALA A 4 15.01 15.43 19.75
CA ALA A 4 16.43 15.44 19.39
C ALA A 4 16.79 14.44 18.27
N LEU A 5 15.95 13.43 18.01
CA LEU A 5 16.15 12.44 16.95
C LEU A 5 15.48 12.84 15.62
N HIS A 6 14.84 14.01 15.55
CA HIS A 6 14.28 14.50 14.29
C HIS A 6 15.41 14.85 13.32
N GLY A 7 15.29 14.40 12.07
CA GLY A 7 16.28 14.65 11.02
C GLY A 7 17.64 13.97 11.23
N SER A 8 17.77 13.03 12.17
CA SER A 8 19.06 12.41 12.52
C SER A 8 19.32 11.08 11.81
N PHE A 9 18.30 10.47 11.20
CA PHE A 9 18.43 9.16 10.57
C PHE A 9 18.74 9.27 9.07
N ASP A 10 19.59 8.39 8.58
CA ASP A 10 19.95 8.30 7.15
C ASP A 10 18.95 7.47 6.35
N ALA A 11 18.29 6.51 6.99
CA ALA A 11 17.34 5.63 6.34
C ALA A 11 16.24 5.16 7.29
N LEU A 12 15.06 4.91 6.73
CA LEU A 12 13.95 4.19 7.37
C LEU A 12 13.68 2.95 6.53
N VAL A 13 13.79 1.78 7.14
CA VAL A 13 13.46 0.50 6.50
C VAL A 13 12.18 -0.03 7.14
N ALA A 14 11.18 -0.30 6.32
CA ALA A 14 9.92 -0.87 6.76
C ALA A 14 9.56 -2.05 5.85
N SER A 15 9.48 -3.24 6.43
CA SER A 15 9.14 -4.46 5.72
C SER A 15 7.80 -4.95 6.23
N HIS A 16 6.80 -5.05 5.34
CA HIS A 16 5.45 -5.45 5.68
C HIS A 16 4.80 -4.58 6.78
N VAL A 17 4.84 -3.27 6.60
CA VAL A 17 4.31 -2.30 7.57
C VAL A 17 3.23 -1.43 6.96
N ILE A 18 3.47 -0.90 5.76
CA ILE A 18 2.64 0.16 5.20
C ILE A 18 1.19 -0.28 5.05
N GLU A 19 0.98 -1.52 4.61
CA GLU A 19 -0.30 -2.16 4.41
C GLU A 19 -1.08 -2.38 5.70
N HIS A 20 -0.38 -2.40 6.83
CA HIS A 20 -0.98 -2.44 8.15
C HIS A 20 -1.27 -1.06 8.72
N VAL A 21 -0.70 0.04 8.19
CA VAL A 21 -0.90 1.38 8.77
C VAL A 21 -2.15 2.07 8.21
N PRO A 22 -3.12 2.52 9.04
CA PRO A 22 -4.41 3.03 8.54
C PRO A 22 -4.35 4.41 7.88
N ASP A 23 -3.28 5.19 8.12
CA ASP A 23 -3.02 6.46 7.44
C ASP A 23 -1.68 6.40 6.70
N PHE A 24 -1.75 6.04 5.41
CA PHE A 24 -0.59 5.93 4.53
C PHE A 24 0.19 7.24 4.40
N VAL A 25 -0.53 8.37 4.25
CA VAL A 25 0.11 9.69 4.12
C VAL A 25 0.76 10.08 5.44
N GLY A 26 0.06 9.88 6.56
CA GLY A 26 0.58 10.12 7.91
C GLY A 26 1.84 9.31 8.21
N PHE A 27 1.90 8.04 7.80
CA PHE A 27 3.09 7.21 7.94
C PHE A 27 4.30 7.80 7.20
N LEU A 28 4.15 8.11 5.91
CA LEU A 28 5.24 8.64 5.10
C LEU A 28 5.62 10.08 5.49
N ALA A 29 4.66 10.88 5.96
CA ALA A 29 4.92 12.20 6.54
C ALA A 29 5.67 12.10 7.90
N GLY A 30 5.41 11.06 8.69
CA GLY A 30 6.16 10.77 9.91
C GLY A 30 7.59 10.30 9.61
N ALA A 31 7.79 9.44 8.62
CA ALA A 31 9.13 9.06 8.17
C ALA A 31 9.98 10.30 7.81
N ALA A 32 9.32 11.27 7.21
CA ALA A 32 9.88 12.56 6.82
C ALA A 32 10.42 13.38 8.01
N THR A 33 9.84 13.29 9.21
CA THR A 33 10.34 14.03 10.38
C THR A 33 11.57 13.39 11.01
N LEU A 34 11.77 12.09 10.83
CA LEU A 34 12.89 11.34 11.41
C LEU A 34 14.15 11.41 10.53
N LEU A 35 13.95 11.46 9.22
CA LEU A 35 15.03 11.38 8.25
C LEU A 35 15.67 12.74 7.97
N ARG A 36 16.99 12.75 7.78
CA ARG A 36 17.70 13.88 7.17
C ARG A 36 17.12 14.19 5.79
N GLN A 37 17.37 15.38 5.25
CA GLN A 37 16.86 15.77 3.93
C GLN A 37 17.31 14.83 2.79
N SER A 38 18.50 14.25 2.91
CA SER A 38 19.05 13.24 1.98
C SER A 38 18.75 11.80 2.39
N GLY A 39 17.85 11.60 3.36
CA GLY A 39 17.50 10.27 3.86
C GLY A 39 16.57 9.52 2.92
N THR A 40 16.62 8.20 3.00
CA THR A 40 15.87 7.31 2.12
C THR A 40 14.87 6.48 2.91
N VAL A 41 13.66 6.32 2.38
CA VAL A 41 12.72 5.30 2.86
C VAL A 41 12.86 4.07 1.97
N ILE A 42 13.03 2.89 2.58
CA ILE A 42 13.09 1.60 1.89
C ILE A 42 11.91 0.77 2.39
N LEU A 43 10.99 0.46 1.48
CA LEU A 43 9.80 -0.32 1.77
C LEU A 43 9.93 -1.71 1.15
N ALA A 44 9.60 -2.75 1.89
CA ALA A 44 9.24 -4.04 1.33
C ALA A 44 7.71 -4.13 1.35
N VAL A 45 7.11 -4.17 0.15
CA VAL A 45 5.66 -4.03 -0.05
C VAL A 45 5.11 -5.35 -0.60
N PRO A 46 4.09 -5.94 0.03
CA PRO A 46 3.40 -7.09 -0.54
C PRO A 46 2.85 -6.75 -1.93
N ASP A 47 3.16 -7.59 -2.90
CA ASP A 47 2.46 -7.58 -4.16
C ASP A 47 1.17 -8.38 -4.00
N LYS A 48 0.03 -7.69 -4.09
CA LYS A 48 -1.29 -8.32 -3.92
C LYS A 48 -1.54 -9.47 -4.90
N ARG A 49 -0.73 -9.63 -5.95
CA ARG A 49 -0.86 -10.70 -6.94
C ARG A 49 -0.31 -12.04 -6.44
N PHE A 50 0.44 -12.05 -5.34
CA PHE A 50 1.26 -13.19 -4.89
C PHE A 50 1.06 -13.54 -3.41
N CYS A 51 0.03 -13.00 -2.78
CA CYS A 51 -0.36 -13.25 -1.40
C CYS A 51 -1.90 -13.30 -1.26
N PHE A 52 -2.36 -13.56 -0.04
CA PHE A 52 -3.77 -13.73 0.32
C PHE A 52 -4.69 -12.60 -0.17
N ASP A 53 -4.16 -11.42 -0.46
CA ASP A 53 -4.88 -10.29 -1.06
C ASP A 53 -5.23 -10.47 -2.55
N TYR A 54 -4.98 -11.65 -3.14
CA TYR A 54 -5.15 -11.96 -4.55
C TYR A 54 -6.46 -11.44 -5.15
N PHE A 55 -7.60 -11.69 -4.52
CA PHE A 55 -8.91 -11.28 -5.05
C PHE A 55 -9.37 -9.89 -4.62
N ARG A 56 -8.61 -9.20 -3.77
CA ARG A 56 -8.97 -7.86 -3.29
C ARG A 56 -8.65 -6.81 -4.35
N PRO A 57 -9.42 -5.71 -4.46
CA PRO A 57 -9.14 -4.66 -5.44
C PRO A 57 -7.83 -3.92 -5.12
N LEU A 58 -7.18 -3.38 -6.15
CA LEU A 58 -6.06 -2.45 -5.95
C LEU A 58 -6.53 -1.21 -5.18
N THR A 59 -5.68 -0.70 -4.29
CA THR A 59 -5.93 0.57 -3.61
C THR A 59 -5.82 1.72 -4.61
N ASN A 60 -6.81 2.62 -4.59
CA ASN A 60 -6.78 3.86 -5.35
C ASN A 60 -6.56 5.06 -4.41
N THR A 61 -6.18 6.20 -4.99
CA THR A 61 -5.85 7.40 -4.22
C THR A 61 -7.02 7.94 -3.41
N ALA A 62 -8.26 7.74 -3.82
CA ALA A 62 -9.42 8.19 -3.04
C ALA A 62 -9.52 7.50 -1.67
N HIS A 63 -9.20 6.20 -1.58
CA HIS A 63 -9.17 5.50 -0.29
C HIS A 63 -8.10 6.06 0.66
N VAL A 64 -6.93 6.41 0.14
CA VAL A 64 -5.85 7.01 0.93
C VAL A 64 -6.21 8.44 1.35
N LEU A 65 -6.83 9.22 0.45
CA LEU A 65 -7.33 10.56 0.76
C LEU A 65 -8.38 10.55 1.88
N GLU A 66 -9.35 9.64 1.81
CA GLU A 66 -10.37 9.49 2.85
C GLU A 66 -9.72 9.15 4.20
N ALA A 67 -8.84 8.15 4.22
CA ALA A 67 -8.22 7.71 5.47
C ALA A 67 -7.36 8.79 6.11
N HIS A 68 -6.60 9.55 5.30
CA HIS A 68 -5.81 10.67 5.77
C HIS A 68 -6.68 11.85 6.24
N HIS A 69 -7.73 12.19 5.48
CA HIS A 69 -8.67 13.26 5.85
C HIS A 69 -9.35 12.99 7.20
N LEU A 70 -9.72 11.73 7.44
CA LEU A 70 -10.30 11.27 8.70
C LEU A 70 -9.26 11.01 9.80
N ARG A 71 -7.96 11.16 9.50
CA ARG A 71 -6.83 10.88 10.43
C ARG A 71 -6.96 9.51 11.07
N ARG A 72 -7.23 8.48 10.26
CA ARG A 72 -7.52 7.14 10.78
C ARG A 72 -6.34 6.60 11.58
N SER A 73 -6.64 6.13 12.79
CA SER A 73 -5.70 5.42 13.67
C SER A 73 -6.10 3.95 13.91
N ARG A 74 -7.27 3.55 13.41
CA ARG A 74 -7.77 2.18 13.39
C ARG A 74 -8.35 1.88 12.01
N HIS A 75 -8.33 0.60 11.64
CA HIS A 75 -8.90 0.14 10.38
C HIS A 75 -10.42 0.35 10.37
N PRO A 76 -11.00 0.79 9.24
CA PRO A 76 -12.45 0.86 9.10
C PRO A 76 -13.09 -0.53 9.02
N ALA A 77 -14.38 -0.61 9.33
CA ALA A 77 -15.21 -1.80 9.14
C ALA A 77 -15.09 -2.40 7.74
N ARG A 78 -14.99 -1.56 6.69
CA ARG A 78 -14.76 -2.04 5.32
C ARG A 78 -13.51 -2.92 5.22
N THR A 79 -12.41 -2.54 5.88
CA THR A 79 -11.15 -3.29 5.82
C THR A 79 -11.27 -4.64 6.51
N ALA A 80 -11.98 -4.70 7.64
CA ALA A 80 -12.26 -5.96 8.33
C ALA A 80 -13.03 -6.91 7.41
N TYR A 81 -14.11 -6.42 6.80
CA TYR A 81 -14.88 -7.23 5.86
C TYR A 81 -14.06 -7.66 4.65
N GLU A 82 -13.36 -6.73 3.99
CA GLU A 82 -12.55 -7.01 2.80
C GLU A 82 -11.48 -8.06 3.07
N GLN A 83 -10.76 -7.96 4.20
CA GLN A 83 -9.76 -8.95 4.57
C GLN A 83 -10.41 -10.31 4.82
N TYR A 84 -11.38 -10.38 5.73
CA TYR A 84 -11.93 -11.68 6.14
C TYR A 84 -12.76 -12.37 5.05
N ALA A 85 -13.43 -11.61 4.17
CA ALA A 85 -14.26 -12.20 3.11
C ALA A 85 -13.46 -12.67 1.89
N TYR A 86 -12.35 -12.00 1.55
CA TYR A 86 -11.66 -12.22 0.27
C TYR A 86 -10.25 -12.81 0.41
N CYS A 87 -9.70 -12.92 1.62
CA CYS A 87 -8.41 -13.58 1.80
C CYS A 87 -8.51 -15.08 1.52
N ILE A 88 -7.54 -15.55 0.74
CA ILE A 88 -7.43 -16.95 0.33
C ILE A 88 -6.06 -17.51 0.69
N ASN A 89 -6.00 -18.83 0.82
CA ASN A 89 -4.78 -19.60 0.87
C ASN A 89 -4.58 -20.35 -0.47
N ASN A 90 -3.33 -20.49 -0.91
CA ASN A 90 -2.90 -21.32 -2.03
C ASN A 90 -2.18 -22.56 -1.47
N ASN A 91 -2.74 -23.77 -1.61
CA ASN A 91 -2.26 -24.98 -0.94
C ASN A 91 -1.99 -24.79 0.57
N GLY A 92 -2.85 -24.03 1.26
CA GLY A 92 -2.72 -23.74 2.70
C GLY A 92 -1.73 -22.63 3.06
N LEU A 93 -1.08 -21.99 2.08
CA LEU A 93 -0.16 -20.87 2.29
C LEU A 93 -0.84 -19.52 2.00
N GLY A 94 -0.63 -18.52 2.87
CA GLY A 94 -1.11 -17.14 2.68
C GLY A 94 -0.19 -16.26 1.82
N ALA A 95 1.03 -16.72 1.55
CA ALA A 95 1.96 -16.12 0.62
C ALA A 95 2.63 -17.25 -0.17
N TRP A 96 2.54 -17.18 -1.50
CA TRP A 96 2.97 -18.26 -2.40
C TRP A 96 3.91 -17.77 -3.49
N GLY A 97 4.32 -16.51 -3.42
CA GLY A 97 5.14 -15.90 -4.46
C GLY A 97 4.52 -16.05 -5.83
N GLN A 98 5.34 -16.36 -6.83
CA GLN A 98 4.92 -16.47 -8.24
C GLN A 98 4.53 -17.91 -8.62
N ASP A 99 4.08 -18.72 -7.66
CA ASP A 99 3.54 -20.05 -7.94
C ASP A 99 2.15 -19.96 -8.57
N ARG A 100 1.78 -20.97 -9.37
CA ARG A 100 0.41 -21.10 -9.88
C ARG A 100 -0.58 -21.34 -8.74
N LEU A 101 -1.80 -20.88 -8.94
CA LEU A 101 -2.89 -21.09 -7.99
C LEU A 101 -3.40 -22.53 -8.07
N GLN A 102 -3.38 -23.22 -6.92
CA GLN A 102 -3.85 -24.59 -6.76
C GLN A 102 -4.45 -24.77 -5.36
N GLY A 103 -5.48 -25.61 -5.25
CA GLY A 103 -6.06 -25.92 -3.93
C GLY A 103 -6.53 -24.67 -3.16
N LEU A 104 -7.14 -23.71 -3.87
CA LEU A 104 -7.60 -22.47 -3.27
C LEU A 104 -8.63 -22.72 -2.18
N SER A 105 -8.48 -22.04 -1.06
CA SER A 105 -9.44 -22.05 0.05
C SER A 105 -9.55 -20.67 0.67
N PHE A 106 -10.74 -20.32 1.15
CA PHE A 106 -10.90 -19.09 1.92
C PHE A 106 -10.26 -19.25 3.30
N THR A 107 -9.64 -18.17 3.80
CA THR A 107 -9.14 -18.13 5.18
C THR A 107 -10.29 -18.10 6.19
N ASN A 108 -11.42 -17.45 5.84
CA ASN A 108 -12.62 -17.37 6.68
C ASN A 108 -13.89 -17.42 5.81
N ASP A 109 -15.05 -17.63 6.42
CA ASP A 109 -16.33 -17.54 5.73
C ASP A 109 -16.91 -16.10 5.75
N VAL A 110 -17.91 -15.88 4.89
CA VAL A 110 -18.55 -14.56 4.73
C VAL A 110 -19.36 -14.14 5.96
N GLN A 111 -19.88 -15.09 6.75
CA GLN A 111 -20.60 -14.81 7.98
C GLN A 111 -19.65 -14.26 9.06
N PHE A 112 -18.45 -14.83 9.17
CA PHE A 112 -17.39 -14.31 10.02
C PHE A 112 -16.97 -12.92 9.57
N ALA A 113 -16.80 -12.69 8.26
CA ALA A 113 -16.46 -11.37 7.74
C ALA A 113 -17.53 -10.31 8.09
N TYR A 114 -18.82 -10.65 7.95
CA TYR A 114 -19.91 -9.76 8.35
C TYR A 114 -19.96 -9.51 9.85
N LYS A 115 -19.71 -10.53 10.67
CA LYS A 115 -19.58 -10.38 12.13
C LYS A 115 -18.48 -9.37 12.47
N MET A 116 -17.29 -9.54 11.89
CA MET A 116 -16.16 -8.64 12.15
C MET A 116 -16.42 -7.21 11.65
N PHE A 117 -17.14 -7.04 10.54
CA PHE A 117 -17.62 -5.72 10.10
C PHE A 117 -18.50 -5.04 11.15
N CYS A 118 -19.41 -5.78 11.78
CA CYS A 118 -20.31 -5.22 12.80
C CYS A 118 -19.63 -4.98 14.15
N GLU A 119 -18.61 -5.78 14.49
CA GLU A 119 -18.00 -5.77 15.82
C GLU A 119 -16.73 -4.92 15.92
N ILE A 120 -16.08 -4.59 14.80
CA ILE A 120 -14.85 -3.79 14.85
C ILE A 120 -15.11 -2.42 15.50
N ASN A 121 -14.21 -2.02 16.38
CA ASN A 121 -14.26 -0.73 17.04
C ASN A 121 -13.24 0.23 16.39
N GLU A 122 -13.74 1.22 15.64
CA GLU A 122 -12.92 2.21 14.95
C GLU A 122 -12.41 3.35 15.86
N ALA A 123 -12.78 3.36 17.15
CA ALA A 123 -12.38 4.42 18.07
C ALA A 123 -10.86 4.40 18.31
N PRO A 124 -10.16 5.56 18.36
CA PRO A 124 -8.70 5.59 18.56
C PRO A 124 -8.18 4.88 19.82
N ALA A 125 -9.04 4.75 20.84
CA ALA A 125 -8.71 4.09 22.11
C ALA A 125 -8.99 2.57 22.10
N SER A 126 -9.58 2.02 21.03
CA SER A 126 -9.83 0.58 20.92
C SER A 126 -8.54 -0.21 20.71
N ASP A 127 -8.60 -1.52 20.90
CA ASP A 127 -7.46 -2.39 20.54
C ASP A 127 -7.17 -2.33 19.05
N TYR A 128 -5.89 -2.50 18.71
CA TYR A 128 -5.45 -2.54 17.33
C TYR A 128 -5.71 -3.93 16.74
N LEU A 129 -6.56 -4.00 15.70
CA LEU A 129 -6.76 -5.22 14.93
C LEU A 129 -5.85 -5.19 13.71
N ASP A 130 -4.94 -6.15 13.60
CA ASP A 130 -3.93 -6.14 12.54
C ASP A 130 -4.49 -6.60 11.19
N LEU A 131 -4.65 -5.67 10.23
CA LEU A 131 -5.27 -5.92 8.93
C LEU A 131 -4.50 -5.24 7.79
N HIS A 132 -4.44 -5.88 6.63
CA HIS A 132 -4.05 -5.24 5.38
C HIS A 132 -5.14 -4.29 4.89
N VAL A 133 -4.90 -2.99 4.95
CA VAL A 133 -5.78 -1.95 4.40
C VAL A 133 -5.37 -1.51 2.98
N TRP A 134 -4.11 -1.73 2.58
CA TRP A 134 -3.62 -1.35 1.25
C TRP A 134 -3.13 -2.54 0.43
N GLN A 135 -3.55 -2.57 -0.83
CA GLN A 135 -3.20 -3.61 -1.81
C GLN A 135 -2.56 -2.96 -3.02
N PHE A 136 -1.32 -3.34 -3.30
CA PHE A 136 -0.53 -2.74 -4.38
C PHE A 136 0.05 -3.80 -5.33
N SER A 137 0.10 -3.45 -6.61
CA SER A 137 1.14 -3.85 -7.55
C SER A 137 2.19 -2.71 -7.65
N PRO A 138 3.38 -2.96 -8.25
CA PRO A 138 4.37 -1.92 -8.50
C PRO A 138 3.80 -0.67 -9.20
N SER A 139 3.04 -0.85 -10.29
CA SER A 139 2.48 0.28 -11.04
C SER A 139 1.45 1.07 -10.24
N SER A 140 0.63 0.39 -9.43
CA SER A 140 -0.35 1.06 -8.58
C SER A 140 0.30 1.84 -7.43
N PHE A 141 1.42 1.34 -6.89
CA PHE A 141 2.19 2.05 -5.87
C PHE A 141 2.84 3.30 -6.47
N GLU A 142 3.41 3.19 -7.67
CA GLU A 142 3.96 4.36 -8.37
C GLU A 142 2.90 5.42 -8.66
N LEU A 143 1.73 5.01 -9.14
CA LEU A 143 0.60 5.92 -9.35
C LEU A 143 0.22 6.65 -8.05
N MET A 144 0.13 5.92 -6.94
CA MET A 144 -0.21 6.47 -5.63
C MET A 144 0.78 7.58 -5.22
N ILE A 145 2.09 7.32 -5.27
CA ILE A 145 3.11 8.31 -4.90
C ILE A 145 3.07 9.51 -5.84
N LEU A 146 2.93 9.29 -7.15
CA LEU A 146 2.86 10.35 -8.15
C LEU A 146 1.67 11.29 -7.93
N GLU A 147 0.48 10.73 -7.68
CA GLU A 147 -0.74 11.52 -7.47
C GLU A 147 -0.68 12.30 -6.15
N LEU A 148 -0.27 11.66 -5.05
CA LEU A 148 -0.14 12.30 -3.75
C LEU A 148 0.92 13.42 -3.75
N ALA A 149 2.01 13.25 -4.49
CA ALA A 149 3.01 14.29 -4.68
C ALA A 149 2.45 15.48 -5.49
N ARG A 150 1.74 15.22 -6.60
CA ARG A 150 1.14 16.27 -7.43
C ARG A 150 0.17 17.16 -6.65
N ILE A 151 -0.67 16.56 -5.80
CA ILE A 151 -1.66 17.30 -5.00
C ILE A 151 -1.10 17.88 -3.70
N GLY A 152 0.21 17.70 -3.43
CA GLY A 152 0.89 18.34 -2.31
C GLY A 152 0.72 17.64 -0.96
N LEU A 153 0.33 16.36 -0.93
CA LEU A 153 0.20 15.59 0.31
C LEU A 153 1.47 14.84 0.71
N LEU A 154 2.36 14.53 -0.25
CA LEU A 154 3.63 13.87 0.03
C LEU A 154 4.79 14.54 -0.70
N ASP A 155 5.94 14.66 -0.05
CA ASP A 155 7.19 15.10 -0.68
C ASP A 155 8.16 13.94 -0.91
N TRP A 156 7.62 12.84 -1.43
CA TRP A 156 8.39 11.65 -1.77
C TRP A 156 8.32 11.39 -3.26
N GLN A 157 9.43 10.92 -3.81
CA GLN A 157 9.50 10.39 -5.16
C GLN A 157 10.18 9.02 -5.14
N ILE A 158 9.81 8.21 -6.11
CA ILE A 158 10.38 6.89 -6.31
C ILE A 158 11.74 7.05 -7.00
N GLU A 159 12.80 6.70 -6.28
CA GLU A 159 14.14 6.55 -6.85
C GLU A 159 14.24 5.22 -7.62
N ARG A 160 13.65 4.15 -7.05
CA ARG A 160 13.67 2.81 -7.65
C ARG A 160 12.53 1.96 -7.12
N ILE A 161 11.98 1.11 -7.98
CA ILE A 161 11.20 -0.08 -7.61
C ILE A 161 11.98 -1.30 -8.10
N SER A 162 12.13 -2.34 -7.27
CA SER A 162 12.69 -3.61 -7.72
C SER A 162 11.70 -4.39 -8.59
N PRO A 163 12.17 -5.35 -9.40
CA PRO A 163 11.32 -6.47 -9.82
C PRO A 163 10.69 -7.15 -8.61
N VAL A 164 9.56 -7.80 -8.83
CA VAL A 164 8.88 -8.58 -7.79
C VAL A 164 9.71 -9.84 -7.50
N GLY A 165 10.06 -10.04 -6.23
CA GLY A 165 10.77 -11.21 -5.73
C GLY A 165 9.90 -11.93 -4.70
N GLY A 166 9.71 -13.24 -4.86
CA GLY A 166 8.75 -13.97 -4.01
C GLY A 166 7.37 -13.33 -4.12
N CYS A 167 6.85 -12.79 -3.01
CA CYS A 167 5.53 -12.15 -2.93
C CYS A 167 5.57 -10.63 -2.74
N GLU A 168 6.73 -10.00 -2.88
CA GLU A 168 6.92 -8.58 -2.56
C GLU A 168 7.80 -7.84 -3.57
N PHE A 169 7.74 -6.52 -3.54
CA PHE A 169 8.65 -5.64 -4.25
C PHE A 169 9.21 -4.57 -3.31
N TYR A 170 10.41 -4.10 -3.61
CA TYR A 170 11.07 -3.08 -2.81
C TYR A 170 10.96 -1.71 -3.47
N VAL A 171 10.71 -0.69 -2.66
CA VAL A 171 10.65 0.71 -3.12
C VAL A 171 11.64 1.56 -2.34
N TRP A 172 12.43 2.36 -3.07
CA TRP A 172 13.29 3.39 -2.51
C TRP A 172 12.67 4.75 -2.79
N LEU A 173 12.38 5.50 -1.72
CA LEU A 173 11.85 6.85 -1.79
C LEU A 173 12.89 7.86 -1.33
N ARG A 174 13.01 8.95 -2.10
CA ARG A 174 13.80 10.13 -1.75
C ARG A 174 12.93 11.37 -1.70
N ARG A 175 13.42 12.42 -1.05
CA ARG A 175 12.73 13.73 -0.94
C ARG A 175 12.62 14.46 -2.28
N GLY A 176 11.74 15.46 -2.33
CA GLY A 176 11.61 16.40 -3.45
C GLY A 176 10.60 16.01 -4.52
N GLY A 177 9.79 14.97 -4.30
CA GLY A 177 8.76 14.56 -5.26
C GLY A 177 7.64 15.59 -5.43
N MET A 178 7.31 16.35 -4.39
CA MET A 178 6.23 17.33 -4.45
C MET A 178 6.56 18.45 -5.43
N ALA A 179 7.72 19.10 -5.23
CA ALA A 179 8.15 20.20 -6.07
C ALA A 179 8.29 19.76 -7.54
N GLU A 180 8.83 18.56 -7.77
CA GLU A 180 8.95 17.98 -9.11
C GLU A 180 7.58 17.76 -9.77
N MET A 181 6.63 17.12 -9.09
CA MET A 181 5.31 16.85 -9.66
C MET A 181 4.46 18.12 -9.79
N GLN A 182 4.63 19.11 -8.91
CA GLN A 182 3.92 20.39 -9.00
C GLN A 182 4.44 21.26 -10.15
N ALA A 183 5.74 21.22 -10.43
CA ALA A 183 6.35 21.91 -11.56
C ALA A 183 6.10 21.24 -12.92
N MET A 184 5.78 19.93 -12.94
CA MET A 184 5.52 19.19 -14.17
C MET A 184 4.32 19.79 -14.94
N PRO A 185 4.45 20.06 -16.26
CA PRO A 185 3.33 20.50 -17.08
C PRO A 185 2.17 19.51 -17.04
N GLN A 186 0.93 20.03 -17.04
CA GLN A 186 -0.28 19.21 -16.88
C GLN A 186 -0.41 18.10 -17.94
N ALA A 187 0.02 18.38 -19.18
CA ALA A 187 0.00 17.40 -20.26
C ALA A 187 0.93 16.21 -19.98
N ASP A 188 2.16 16.49 -19.55
CA ASP A 188 3.18 15.48 -19.22
C ASP A 188 2.76 14.66 -18.00
N PHE A 189 2.22 15.34 -16.97
CA PHE A 189 1.67 14.67 -15.80
C PHE A 189 0.55 13.71 -16.17
N ASN A 190 -0.40 14.16 -17.00
CA ASN A 190 -1.50 13.31 -17.46
C ASN A 190 -1.01 12.14 -18.32
N ALA A 191 0.02 12.35 -19.15
CA ALA A 191 0.61 11.28 -19.96
C ALA A 191 1.25 10.20 -19.06
N ARG A 192 2.04 10.60 -18.05
CA ARG A 192 2.65 9.67 -17.08
C ARG A 192 1.58 8.94 -16.26
N ARG A 193 0.57 9.67 -15.79
CA ARG A 193 -0.58 9.11 -15.07
C ARG A 193 -1.34 8.08 -15.91
N MET A 194 -1.58 8.38 -17.19
CA MET A 194 -2.25 7.46 -18.11
C MET A 194 -1.43 6.19 -18.36
N ALA A 195 -0.11 6.32 -18.55
CA ALA A 195 0.77 5.19 -18.73
C ALA A 195 0.74 4.24 -17.52
N LEU A 196 0.75 4.78 -16.29
CA LEU A 196 0.64 3.98 -15.07
C LEU A 196 -0.73 3.30 -14.93
N LEU A 197 -1.81 3.99 -15.28
CA LEU A 197 -3.14 3.37 -15.30
C LEU A 197 -3.22 2.21 -16.31
N GLN A 198 -2.60 2.33 -17.47
CA GLN A 198 -2.50 1.24 -18.45
C GLN A 198 -1.61 0.10 -17.93
N ALA A 199 -0.49 0.41 -17.26
CA ALA A 199 0.38 -0.57 -16.65
C ALA A 199 -0.32 -1.36 -15.52
N MET A 200 -1.20 -0.72 -14.74
CA MET A 200 -2.04 -1.42 -13.76
C MET A 200 -2.98 -2.45 -14.41
N VAL A 201 -3.53 -2.15 -15.59
CA VAL A 201 -4.34 -3.13 -16.34
C VAL A 201 -3.46 -4.31 -16.77
N GLN A 202 -2.23 -4.06 -17.20
CA GLN A 202 -1.27 -5.11 -17.54
C GLN A 202 -0.86 -5.94 -16.32
N ASP A 203 -0.69 -5.31 -15.15
CA ASP A 203 -0.39 -6.00 -13.89
C ASP A 203 -1.50 -6.98 -13.51
N LEU A 204 -2.77 -6.59 -13.68
CA LEU A 204 -3.93 -7.45 -13.42
C LEU A 204 -4.10 -8.54 -14.50
N ALA A 205 -3.81 -8.23 -15.76
CA ALA A 205 -3.77 -9.25 -16.82
C ALA A 205 -2.69 -10.30 -16.53
N PHE A 206 -1.51 -9.87 -16.04
CA PHE A 206 -0.46 -10.77 -15.60
C PHE A 206 -0.90 -11.61 -14.40
N GLN A 207 -1.58 -11.02 -13.42
CA GLN A 207 -2.15 -11.76 -12.28
C GLN A 207 -3.02 -12.92 -12.76
N ALA A 208 -3.90 -12.71 -13.74
CA ALA A 208 -4.79 -13.75 -14.26
C ALA A 208 -4.04 -14.96 -14.85
N SER A 209 -2.80 -14.79 -15.31
CA SER A 209 -1.99 -15.89 -15.86
C SER A 209 -1.64 -16.98 -14.83
N PHE A 210 -1.74 -16.70 -13.53
CA PHE A 210 -1.49 -17.65 -12.45
C PHE A 210 -2.72 -18.47 -12.05
N ALA A 211 -3.91 -18.05 -12.48
CA ALA A 211 -5.18 -18.74 -12.20
C ALA A 211 -5.57 -19.78 -13.27
N ALA A 212 -4.78 -19.92 -14.34
CA ALA A 212 -5.03 -20.78 -15.50
C ALA A 212 -4.19 -22.08 -15.50
#